data_AF-A0A941R3W9-F1
#
_entry.id   AF-A0A941R3W9-F1
#
_cell.length_a   1.000
_cell.length_b   1.000
_cell.length_c   1.000
_cell.angle_alpha   90.00
_cell.angle_beta   90.00
_cell.angle_gamma   90.00
#
_symmetry.space_group_name_H-M   'P 1'
#
loop_
_entity.id
_entity.type
_entity.pdbx_description
1 polymer ?
#
loop_
_entity_poly.entity_id
_entity_poly.type
_entity_poly.pdbx_seq_one_letter_code
_entity_poly.pdbx_strand_id
1 'polypeptide(L)'
;MASAPPAVEFSASLVKRVEGRRFEAQVFAKSDRLRLEYKYAIKTELGYSSIEIIRLDKRESWYVLAQRRQILSVPIKPEEILPIQPSLPGEKSRTLVGDAITTGRPSQLYDVRVDYNGRDERFYEWVDAETGIVLKLVSQDRDWSVEYVRIRLSPQPDYYFEVPTGYQRWVPPSLPRERG
;
A
#
# COMPACT_ATOMS: atom_id res chain seq x y z
N MET A 1 10.35 -23.39 19.26
CA MET A 1 10.40 -22.16 18.46
C MET A 1 9.11 -22.10 17.66
N ALA A 2 8.24 -21.12 17.90
CA ALA A 2 7.05 -20.92 17.06
C ALA A 2 7.53 -20.40 15.70
N SER A 3 7.15 -21.06 14.59
CA SER A 3 7.42 -20.51 13.27
C SER A 3 6.60 -19.23 13.11
N ALA A 4 7.18 -18.19 12.53
CA ALA A 4 6.39 -17.05 12.07
C ALA A 4 5.28 -17.57 11.13
N PRO A 5 4.05 -17.02 11.20
CA PRO A 5 3.01 -17.38 10.25
C PRO A 5 3.54 -17.14 8.82
N PRO A 6 3.22 -18.02 7.86
CA PRO A 6 3.65 -17.83 6.48
C PRO A 6 3.17 -16.47 5.99
N ALA A 7 4.07 -15.72 5.33
CA ALA A 7 3.76 -14.43 4.75
C ALA A 7 2.60 -14.58 3.77
N VAL A 8 1.51 -13.86 4.01
CA VAL A 8 0.33 -13.93 3.14
C VAL A 8 0.64 -13.19 1.84
N GLU A 9 0.58 -13.91 0.74
CA GLU A 9 0.81 -13.39 -0.61
C GLU A 9 -0.50 -13.42 -1.41
N PHE A 10 -0.80 -12.34 -2.11
CA PHE A 10 -2.03 -12.25 -2.88
C PHE A 10 -1.94 -11.26 -4.05
N SER A 11 -2.89 -11.40 -4.97
CA SER A 11 -3.21 -10.38 -5.97
C SER A 11 -4.65 -9.92 -5.81
N ALA A 12 -4.94 -8.66 -6.12
CA ALA A 12 -6.27 -8.06 -5.98
C ALA A 12 -6.43 -6.83 -6.88
N SER A 13 -7.66 -6.36 -7.07
CA SER A 13 -7.88 -5.00 -7.56
C SER A 13 -8.08 -4.06 -6.37
N LEU A 14 -7.40 -2.92 -6.37
CA LEU A 14 -7.52 -1.86 -5.38
C LEU A 14 -8.48 -0.78 -5.88
N VAL A 15 -9.38 -0.36 -5.01
CA VAL A 15 -10.14 0.88 -5.14
C VAL A 15 -9.81 1.77 -3.94
N LYS A 16 -9.12 2.87 -4.19
CA LYS A 16 -8.84 3.91 -3.18
C LYS A 16 -9.71 5.14 -3.46
N ARG A 17 -10.32 5.70 -2.43
CA ARG A 17 -11.01 6.99 -2.51
C ARG A 17 -10.35 7.99 -1.58
N VAL A 18 -10.17 9.22 -2.06
CA VAL A 18 -9.64 10.34 -1.28
C VAL A 18 -10.38 11.60 -1.74
N GLU A 19 -11.09 12.28 -0.83
CA GLU A 19 -11.82 13.52 -1.11
C GLU A 19 -12.70 13.43 -2.37
N GLY A 20 -13.45 12.32 -2.50
CA GLY A 20 -14.31 12.05 -3.66
C GLY A 20 -13.58 11.61 -4.95
N ARG A 21 -12.25 11.64 -5.00
CA ARG A 21 -11.46 11.11 -6.12
C ARG A 21 -11.28 9.61 -5.99
N ARG A 22 -11.39 8.89 -7.10
CA ARG A 22 -11.24 7.44 -7.17
C ARG A 22 -9.95 7.06 -7.88
N PHE A 23 -9.14 6.23 -7.25
CA PHE A 23 -7.92 5.65 -7.78
C PHE A 23 -8.09 4.13 -7.86
N GLU A 24 -7.64 3.55 -8.96
CA GLU A 24 -7.76 2.12 -9.22
C GLU A 24 -6.41 1.54 -9.63
N ALA A 25 -6.06 0.39 -9.09
CA ALA A 25 -4.84 -0.33 -9.43
C ALA A 25 -5.04 -1.85 -9.36
N GLN A 26 -4.24 -2.60 -10.10
CA GLN A 26 -3.98 -3.99 -9.77
C GLN A 26 -2.89 -4.05 -8.69
N VAL A 27 -3.08 -4.90 -7.70
CA VAL A 27 -2.16 -5.09 -6.58
C VAL A 27 -1.58 -6.49 -6.63
N PHE A 28 -0.29 -6.58 -6.39
CA PHE A 28 0.41 -7.80 -6.03
C PHE A 28 1.13 -7.53 -4.72
N ALA A 29 0.89 -8.36 -3.70
CA ALA A 29 1.38 -8.11 -2.35
C ALA A 29 2.14 -9.33 -1.82
N LYS A 30 3.26 -9.04 -1.17
CA LYS A 30 3.87 -9.86 -0.12
C LYS A 30 3.94 -9.00 1.15
N SER A 31 3.95 -9.62 2.32
CA SER A 31 3.88 -8.92 3.62
C SER A 31 4.67 -7.62 3.76
N ASP A 32 5.84 -7.50 3.14
CA ASP A 32 6.74 -6.34 3.24
C ASP A 32 6.88 -5.53 1.93
N ARG A 33 6.15 -5.88 0.88
CA ARG A 33 6.27 -5.23 -0.44
C ARG A 33 5.00 -5.34 -1.26
N LEU A 34 4.67 -4.25 -1.92
CA LEU A 34 3.50 -4.16 -2.79
C LEU A 34 3.92 -3.67 -4.17
N ARG A 35 3.26 -4.18 -5.19
CA ARG A 35 3.31 -3.65 -6.55
C ARG A 35 1.91 -3.17 -6.90
N LEU A 36 1.82 -1.90 -7.25
CA LEU A 36 0.61 -1.25 -7.72
C LEU A 36 0.77 -0.97 -9.22
N GLU A 37 -0.12 -1.52 -10.03
CA GLU A 37 -0.23 -1.17 -11.43
C GLU A 37 -1.49 -0.34 -11.62
N TYR A 38 -1.31 0.98 -11.71
CA TYR A 38 -2.39 1.93 -11.78
C TYR A 38 -3.12 1.85 -13.13
N LYS A 39 -4.45 1.94 -13.08
CA LYS A 39 -5.29 2.07 -14.28
C LYS A 39 -4.98 3.34 -15.07
N TYR A 40 -4.62 4.41 -14.36
CA TYR A 40 -4.20 5.69 -14.93
C TYR A 40 -2.86 6.10 -14.33
N ALA A 41 -1.93 6.56 -15.16
CA ALA A 41 -0.60 6.92 -14.68
C ALA A 41 -0.66 8.07 -13.68
N ILE A 42 0.12 7.95 -12.61
CA ILE A 42 0.28 8.95 -11.57
C ILE A 42 1.41 9.92 -11.94
N LYS A 43 1.27 11.19 -11.59
CA LYS A 43 2.27 12.22 -11.82
C LYS A 43 3.34 12.16 -10.73
N THR A 44 4.60 12.18 -11.15
CA THR A 44 5.80 12.28 -10.31
C THR A 44 6.58 13.54 -10.69
N GLU A 45 7.65 13.86 -9.95
CA GLU A 45 8.54 14.98 -10.29
C GLU A 45 9.31 14.78 -11.61
N LEU A 46 9.46 13.52 -12.07
CA LEU A 46 10.21 13.18 -13.29
C LEU A 46 9.33 12.74 -14.47
N GLY A 47 8.00 12.85 -14.35
CA GLY A 47 7.05 12.45 -15.38
C GLY A 47 5.93 11.56 -14.83
N TYR A 48 5.39 10.67 -15.64
CA TYR A 48 4.27 9.81 -15.25
C TYR A 48 4.73 8.37 -15.03
N SER A 49 4.18 7.73 -14.01
CA SER A 49 4.38 6.31 -13.73
C SER A 49 3.05 5.57 -13.69
N SER A 50 2.94 4.43 -14.37
CA SER A 50 1.82 3.52 -14.21
C SER A 50 2.08 2.43 -13.18
N ILE A 51 3.31 2.32 -12.66
CA ILE A 51 3.69 1.28 -11.71
C ILE A 51 4.40 1.93 -10.50
N GLU A 52 3.98 1.53 -9.32
CA GLU A 52 4.67 1.82 -8.06
C GLU A 52 5.01 0.49 -7.37
N ILE A 53 6.24 0.38 -6.87
CA ILE A 53 6.67 -0.72 -6.01
C ILE A 53 6.95 -0.14 -4.63
N ILE A 54 6.12 -0.47 -3.66
CA ILE A 54 6.28 -0.08 -2.26
C ILE A 54 7.16 -1.13 -1.57
N ARG A 55 8.28 -0.71 -1.01
CA ARG A 55 9.25 -1.55 -0.30
C ARG A 55 9.27 -1.16 1.16
N LEU A 56 8.42 -1.80 1.97
CA LEU A 56 8.33 -1.52 3.42
C LEU A 56 9.64 -1.91 4.12
N ASP A 57 10.28 -2.98 3.65
CA ASP A 57 11.61 -3.43 4.08
C ASP A 57 12.71 -2.38 3.87
N LYS A 58 12.54 -1.49 2.88
CA LYS A 58 13.49 -0.42 2.54
C LYS A 58 13.01 0.98 2.91
N ARG A 59 11.75 1.12 3.36
CA ARG A 59 11.07 2.40 3.61
C ARG A 59 11.05 3.33 2.39
N GLU A 60 10.91 2.75 1.20
CA GLU A 60 10.91 3.47 -0.07
C GLU A 60 9.77 3.03 -1.01
N SER A 61 9.19 3.99 -1.73
CA SER A 61 8.35 3.73 -2.91
C SER A 61 9.17 3.97 -4.16
N TRP A 62 9.05 3.05 -5.12
CA TRP A 62 9.75 3.08 -6.39
C TRP A 62 8.77 3.29 -7.53
N TYR A 63 8.81 4.45 -8.17
CA TYR A 63 8.03 4.74 -9.36
C TYR A 63 8.80 4.32 -10.62
N VAL A 64 8.18 3.45 -11.43
CA VAL A 64 8.78 2.94 -12.67
C VAL A 64 8.52 3.88 -13.84
N LEU A 65 9.53 4.66 -14.21
CA LEU A 65 9.47 5.61 -15.32
C LEU A 65 9.84 4.93 -16.64
N ALA A 66 8.89 4.19 -17.22
CA ALA A 66 9.12 3.31 -18.37
C ALA A 66 9.77 4.01 -19.58
N GLN A 67 9.33 5.23 -19.91
CA GLN A 67 9.85 6.01 -21.03
C GLN A 67 11.32 6.40 -20.85
N ARG A 68 11.81 6.48 -19.61
CA ARG A 68 13.19 6.85 -19.27
C ARG A 68 14.07 5.65 -18.95
N ARG A 69 13.48 4.46 -18.80
CA ARG A 69 14.13 3.28 -18.20
C ARG A 69 14.76 3.62 -16.84
N GLN A 70 14.02 4.36 -16.02
CA GLN A 70 14.48 4.81 -14.71
C GLN A 70 13.51 4.43 -13.60
N ILE A 71 14.05 4.29 -12.39
CA ILE A 71 13.28 4.18 -11.14
C ILE A 71 13.48 5.45 -10.34
N LEU A 72 12.39 6.15 -10.03
CA LEU A 72 12.40 7.22 -9.03
C LEU A 72 12.11 6.60 -7.67
N SER A 73 13.08 6.66 -6.75
CA SER A 73 12.91 6.17 -5.37
C SER A 73 12.57 7.37 -4.48
N VAL A 74 11.47 7.27 -3.73
CA VAL A 74 11.06 8.28 -2.75
C VAL A 74 10.87 7.63 -1.38
N PRO A 75 11.13 8.33 -0.26
CA PRO A 75 10.79 7.83 1.06
C PRO A 75 9.28 7.55 1.18
N ILE A 76 8.92 6.43 1.80
CA ILE A 76 7.51 6.15 2.15
C ILE A 76 7.10 7.08 3.29
N LYS A 77 5.95 7.71 3.13
CA LYS A 77 5.28 8.37 4.25
C LYS A 77 4.31 7.40 4.93
N PRO A 78 4.23 7.37 6.27
CA PRO A 78 3.31 6.47 6.97
C PRO A 78 1.85 6.55 6.49
N GLU A 79 1.37 7.75 6.10
CA GLU A 79 0.02 7.98 5.58
C GLU A 79 -0.26 7.28 4.24
N GLU A 80 0.79 7.00 3.48
CA GLU A 80 0.70 6.47 2.12
C GLU A 80 0.75 4.93 2.12
N ILE A 81 1.09 4.31 3.26
CA ILE A 81 1.15 2.85 3.40
C ILE A 81 -0.25 2.26 3.29
N LEU A 82 -0.47 1.44 2.26
CA LEU A 82 -1.71 0.69 2.11
C LEU A 82 -1.75 -0.44 3.16
N PRO A 83 -2.78 -0.53 4.01
CA PRO A 83 -2.89 -1.59 4.99
C PRO A 83 -3.16 -2.91 4.26
N ILE A 84 -2.34 -3.93 4.54
CA ILE A 84 -2.57 -5.32 4.11
C ILE A 84 -2.73 -6.27 5.30
N GLN A 85 -2.24 -5.84 6.47
CA GLN A 85 -2.33 -6.52 7.75
C GLN A 85 -3.00 -5.59 8.76
N PRO A 86 -3.69 -6.13 9.78
CA PRO A 86 -4.42 -5.36 10.78
C PRO A 86 -3.46 -4.71 11.77
N SER A 87 -2.87 -3.61 11.36
CA SER A 87 -2.09 -2.71 12.21
C SER A 87 -1.97 -1.37 11.50
N LEU A 88 -2.44 -0.31 12.16
CA LEU A 88 -2.30 1.04 11.64
C LEU A 88 -1.17 1.79 12.36
N PRO A 89 -0.35 2.58 11.65
CA PRO A 89 0.60 3.48 12.29
C PRO A 89 -0.11 4.40 13.29
N GLY A 90 0.42 4.47 14.51
CA GLY A 90 -0.18 5.29 15.58
C GLY A 90 -1.43 4.69 16.23
N GLU A 91 -1.77 3.42 15.99
CA GLU A 91 -2.91 2.75 16.61
C GLU A 91 -2.89 2.86 18.14
N LYS A 92 -3.93 3.50 18.69
CA LYS A 92 -4.18 3.68 20.13
C LYS A 92 -5.10 2.58 20.68
N SER A 93 -6.09 2.18 19.90
CA SER A 93 -7.08 1.18 20.31
C SER A 93 -7.73 0.52 19.11
N ARG A 94 -8.07 -0.76 19.28
CA ARG A 94 -8.85 -1.57 18.34
C ARG A 94 -9.93 -2.32 19.10
N THR A 95 -11.17 -2.18 18.64
CA THR A 95 -12.33 -2.84 19.24
C THR A 95 -13.06 -3.64 18.17
N LEU A 96 -13.28 -4.93 18.42
CA LEU A 96 -14.12 -5.76 17.57
C LEU A 96 -15.57 -5.25 17.65
N VAL A 97 -16.14 -4.89 16.51
CA VAL A 97 -17.55 -4.51 16.38
C VAL A 97 -18.42 -5.75 16.14
N GLY A 98 -17.93 -6.69 15.33
CA GLY A 98 -18.61 -7.97 15.07
C GLY A 98 -18.23 -8.57 13.71
N ASP A 99 -18.92 -9.65 13.36
CA ASP A 99 -18.74 -10.35 12.09
C ASP A 99 -19.48 -9.64 10.94
N ALA A 100 -18.93 -9.73 9.73
CA ALA A 100 -19.46 -9.12 8.52
C ALA A 100 -19.11 -9.94 7.28
N ILE A 101 -19.79 -9.67 6.16
CA ILE A 101 -19.38 -10.14 4.83
C ILE A 101 -18.87 -8.95 4.03
N THR A 102 -17.60 -8.99 3.63
CA THR A 102 -16.93 -7.90 2.91
C THR A 102 -16.28 -8.44 1.65
N THR A 103 -16.57 -7.82 0.50
CA THR A 103 -16.03 -8.24 -0.81
C THR A 103 -16.28 -9.73 -1.14
N GLY A 104 -17.39 -10.27 -0.62
CA GLY A 104 -17.76 -11.68 -0.81
C GLY A 104 -17.04 -12.67 0.12
N ARG A 105 -16.36 -12.19 1.16
CA ARG A 105 -15.58 -13.01 2.11
C ARG A 105 -16.04 -12.78 3.55
N PRO A 106 -16.06 -13.81 4.42
CA PRO A 106 -16.25 -13.64 5.85
C PRO A 106 -15.16 -12.73 6.44
N SER A 107 -15.57 -11.78 7.28
CA SER A 107 -14.68 -10.75 7.82
C SER A 107 -15.10 -10.34 9.22
N GLN A 108 -14.17 -9.76 9.96
CA GLN A 108 -14.41 -9.11 11.23
C GLN A 108 -14.26 -7.60 11.06
N LEU A 109 -15.25 -6.85 11.53
CA LEU A 109 -15.24 -5.39 11.54
C LEU A 109 -14.65 -4.87 12.85
N TYR A 110 -13.67 -3.98 12.74
CA TYR A 110 -13.03 -3.30 13.86
C TYR A 110 -13.26 -1.80 13.79
N ASP A 111 -13.44 -1.22 14.98
CA ASP A 111 -13.31 0.21 15.24
C ASP A 111 -11.87 0.48 15.69
N VAL A 112 -11.14 1.29 14.93
CA VAL A 112 -9.71 1.56 15.18
C VAL A 112 -9.51 3.06 15.39
N ARG A 113 -8.83 3.43 16.47
CA ARG A 113 -8.40 4.82 16.73
C ARG A 113 -6.90 4.93 16.59
N VAL A 114 -6.44 5.97 15.90
CA VAL A 114 -5.02 6.19 15.65
C VAL A 114 -4.63 7.62 15.99
N ASP A 115 -3.40 7.82 16.47
CA ASP A 115 -2.75 9.11 16.46
C ASP A 115 -2.10 9.35 15.11
N TYR A 116 -2.63 10.27 14.33
CA TYR A 116 -2.04 10.68 13.07
C TYR A 116 -1.53 12.11 13.16
N ASN A 117 -0.22 12.28 13.35
CA ASN A 117 0.42 13.60 13.50
C ASN A 117 -0.26 14.47 14.58
N GLY A 118 -0.60 13.88 15.73
CA GLY A 118 -1.28 14.56 16.84
C GLY A 118 -2.79 14.75 16.65
N ARG A 119 -3.39 14.21 15.58
CA ARG A 119 -4.84 14.14 15.39
C ARG A 119 -5.36 12.77 15.81
N ASP A 120 -6.47 12.74 16.52
CA ASP A 120 -7.18 11.51 16.85
C ASP A 120 -8.09 11.15 15.67
N GLU A 121 -7.63 10.21 14.85
CA GLU A 121 -8.36 9.73 13.67
C GLU A 121 -9.03 8.40 13.99
N ARG A 122 -10.21 8.18 13.38
CA ARG A 122 -10.99 6.97 13.60
C ARG A 122 -11.32 6.29 12.27
N PHE A 123 -11.11 4.98 12.24
CA PHE A 123 -11.32 4.13 11.08
C PHE A 123 -12.21 2.94 11.39
N TYR A 124 -12.92 2.48 10.37
CA TYR A 124 -13.54 1.17 10.32
C TYR A 124 -12.70 0.25 9.44
N GLU A 125 -12.22 -0.85 9.99
CA GLU A 125 -11.37 -1.83 9.30
C GLU A 125 -12.09 -3.18 9.20
N TRP A 126 -12.16 -3.74 8.00
CA TRP A 126 -12.66 -5.10 7.78
C TRP A 126 -11.48 -6.02 7.49
N VAL A 127 -11.31 -7.02 8.35
CA VAL A 127 -10.23 -8.00 8.28
C VAL A 127 -10.81 -9.35 7.88
N ASP A 128 -10.21 -10.01 6.90
CA ASP A 128 -10.59 -11.36 6.48
C ASP A 128 -10.47 -12.33 7.65
N ALA A 129 -11.55 -13.06 7.95
CA ALA A 129 -11.61 -13.92 9.12
C ALA A 129 -10.72 -15.17 9.01
N GLU A 130 -10.35 -15.57 7.79
CA GLU A 130 -9.53 -16.76 7.52
C GLU A 130 -8.05 -16.40 7.40
N THR A 131 -7.73 -15.33 6.67
CA THR A 131 -6.35 -15.00 6.30
C THR A 131 -5.75 -13.85 7.10
N GLY A 132 -6.57 -13.08 7.83
CA GLY A 132 -6.12 -11.89 8.54
C GLY A 132 -5.71 -10.73 7.61
N ILE A 133 -6.10 -10.74 6.34
CA ILE A 133 -5.81 -9.65 5.40
C ILE A 133 -6.80 -8.51 5.63
N VAL A 134 -6.34 -7.26 5.59
CA VAL A 134 -7.26 -6.12 5.53
C VAL A 134 -7.97 -6.10 4.18
N LEU A 135 -9.29 -6.29 4.18
CA LEU A 135 -10.12 -6.24 2.97
C LEU A 135 -10.51 -4.81 2.64
N LYS A 136 -10.76 -4.01 3.66
CA LYS A 136 -11.28 -2.65 3.53
C LYS A 136 -10.92 -1.80 4.75
N LEU A 137 -10.57 -0.55 4.52
CA LEU A 137 -10.40 0.48 5.54
C LEU A 137 -11.13 1.75 5.11
N VAL A 138 -11.88 2.36 6.01
CA VAL A 138 -12.68 3.57 5.74
C VAL A 138 -12.53 4.55 6.90
N SER A 139 -12.25 5.82 6.62
CA SER A 139 -12.28 6.88 7.63
C SER A 139 -13.69 7.10 8.16
N GLN A 140 -13.83 7.59 9.39
CA GLN A 140 -15.15 7.80 10.00
C GLN A 140 -16.04 8.75 9.17
N ASP A 141 -15.47 9.80 8.59
CA ASP A 141 -16.15 10.78 7.73
C ASP A 141 -16.33 10.30 6.27
N ARG A 142 -15.71 9.17 5.92
CA ARG A 142 -15.78 8.50 4.61
C ARG A 142 -15.20 9.30 3.46
N ASP A 143 -14.39 10.30 3.74
CA ASP A 143 -13.64 11.03 2.71
C ASP A 143 -12.46 10.21 2.16
N TRP A 144 -12.01 9.22 2.93
CA TRP A 144 -10.90 8.34 2.62
C TRP A 144 -11.29 6.87 2.77
N SER A 145 -10.92 6.05 1.78
CA SER A 145 -11.04 4.58 1.90
C SER A 145 -10.07 3.84 1.01
N VAL A 146 -9.76 2.62 1.41
CA VAL A 146 -9.04 1.61 0.63
C VAL A 146 -9.87 0.32 0.66
N GLU A 147 -10.06 -0.32 -0.49
CA GLU A 147 -10.81 -1.57 -0.62
C GLU A 147 -10.11 -2.49 -1.63
N TYR A 148 -9.81 -3.72 -1.22
CA TYR A 148 -9.27 -4.77 -2.08
C TYR A 148 -10.40 -5.70 -2.52
N VAL A 149 -10.63 -5.80 -3.82
CA VAL A 149 -11.64 -6.67 -4.40
C VAL A 149 -11.00 -7.77 -5.23
N ARG A 150 -11.71 -8.89 -5.42
CA ARG A 150 -11.26 -10.03 -6.23
C ARG A 150 -9.90 -10.58 -5.77
N ILE A 151 -9.70 -10.66 -4.45
CA ILE A 151 -8.48 -11.19 -3.85
C ILE A 151 -8.26 -12.65 -4.29
N ARG A 152 -7.05 -12.95 -4.74
CA ARG A 152 -6.56 -14.29 -5.05
C ARG A 152 -5.30 -14.58 -4.25
N LEU A 153 -5.42 -15.50 -3.30
CA LEU A 153 -4.29 -15.98 -2.51
C LEU A 153 -3.39 -16.83 -3.41
N SER A 154 -2.16 -16.36 -3.62
CA SER A 154 -1.19 -17.03 -4.49
C SER A 154 0.19 -16.43 -4.27
N PRO A 155 1.26 -17.25 -4.40
CA PRO A 155 2.62 -16.72 -4.43
C PRO A 155 2.76 -15.67 -5.54
N GLN A 156 3.38 -14.54 -5.20
CA GLN A 156 3.73 -13.47 -6.12
C GLN A 156 5.18 -13.66 -6.58
N PRO A 157 5.49 -13.49 -7.87
CA PRO A 157 6.87 -13.61 -8.33
C PRO A 157 7.77 -12.50 -7.75
N ASP A 158 8.97 -12.86 -7.28
CA ASP A 158 9.88 -11.87 -6.67
C ASP A 158 10.26 -10.74 -7.62
N TYR A 159 10.41 -11.04 -8.91
CA TYR A 159 10.77 -10.05 -9.92
C TYR A 159 9.72 -8.93 -10.10
N TYR A 160 8.49 -9.08 -9.58
CA TYR A 160 7.50 -7.99 -9.56
C TYR A 160 7.92 -6.83 -8.65
N PHE A 161 8.79 -7.09 -7.67
CA PHE A 161 9.18 -6.17 -6.61
C PHE A 161 10.64 -5.71 -6.71
N GLU A 162 11.32 -6.06 -7.80
CA GLU A 162 12.70 -5.69 -8.07
C GLU A 162 12.79 -4.66 -9.20
N VAL A 163 13.96 -4.01 -9.31
CA VAL A 163 14.22 -3.07 -10.41
C VAL A 163 14.12 -3.82 -11.74
N PRO A 164 13.30 -3.38 -12.70
CA PRO A 164 13.17 -4.06 -13.98
C PRO A 164 14.50 -4.09 -14.74
N THR A 165 14.76 -5.16 -15.48
CA THR A 165 16.00 -5.33 -16.25
C THR A 165 16.24 -4.15 -17.19
N GLY A 166 17.45 -3.59 -17.13
CA GLY A 166 17.85 -2.43 -17.96
C GLY A 166 17.38 -1.07 -17.42
N TYR A 167 16.75 -1.02 -16.24
CA TYR A 167 16.40 0.23 -15.57
C TYR A 167 17.49 0.64 -14.59
N GLN A 168 17.66 1.95 -14.43
CA GLN A 168 18.59 2.53 -13.45
C GLN A 168 17.83 3.36 -12.42
N ARG A 169 18.30 3.37 -11.16
CA ARG A 169 17.77 4.33 -10.18
C ARG A 169 18.16 5.74 -10.61
N TRP A 170 17.20 6.66 -10.58
CA TRP A 170 17.48 8.07 -10.74
C TRP A 170 18.25 8.58 -9.53
N VAL A 171 19.27 9.38 -9.79
CA VAL A 171 20.07 10.08 -8.78
C VAL A 171 19.97 11.57 -9.11
N PRO A 172 19.66 12.44 -8.13
CA PRO A 172 19.71 13.87 -8.34
C PRO A 172 21.07 14.31 -8.89
N PRO A 173 21.14 15.30 -9.80
CA PRO A 173 22.41 15.87 -10.18
C PRO A 173 23.11 16.43 -8.93
N SER A 174 24.34 16.00 -8.67
CA SER A 174 25.16 16.55 -7.60
C SER A 174 25.44 18.02 -7.88
N LEU A 175 25.05 18.92 -6.96
CA LEU A 175 25.42 20.33 -7.03
C LEU A 175 26.96 20.45 -7.08
N PRO A 176 27.53 21.27 -7.98
CA PRO A 176 28.96 21.56 -7.94
C PRO A 176 29.30 22.13 -6.56
N ARG A 177 30.29 21.54 -5.87
CA ARG A 177 30.90 22.19 -4.71
C ARG A 177 31.52 23.49 -5.22
N GLU A 178 30.98 24.63 -4.80
CA GLU A 178 31.67 25.91 -4.94
C GLU A 178 33.06 25.74 -4.31
N ARG A 179 34.10 25.82 -5.14
CA ARG A 179 35.47 25.96 -4.64
C ARG A 179 35.59 27.42 -4.19
N GLY A 180 35.82 27.60 -2.89
CA GLY A 180 36.16 28.89 -2.30
C GLY A 180 37.51 29.42 -2.75
#